data_AF-A0A353J663-F1
#
_entry.id   AF-A0A353J663-F1
#
_cell.length_a   1.000
_cell.length_b   1.000
_cell.length_c   1.000
_cell.angle_alpha   90.00
_cell.angle_beta   90.00
_cell.angle_gamma   90.00
#
_symmetry.space_group_name_H-M   'P 1'
#
loop_
_entity.id
_entity.type
_entity.pdbx_description
1 polymer ?
#
loop_
_entity_poly.entity_id
_entity_poly.type
_entity_poly.pdbx_seq_one_letter_code
_entity_poly.pdbx_strand_id
1 'polypeptide(L)'
;MIRTIVFDFDGVLIDSNALKRDAWFLLFPGTIMSASRLEAILDEIKDTRYDILERIAIELGVVPEKRDAWVQRYADLYGATVERHIGKCGVSQEVRLVLERLSGRLPLFINSRTPEDALRRTVEMLKIQDWFHGVYGAPRSKVENMRRIMDQIDTTADGILFVGDDQADAVAAGEFGCGFVGLKTSANQWGTHSLFSVVDEVSQIERMI
;
A
#
# COMPACT_ATOMS: atom_id res chain seq x y z
N MET A 1 -3.67 22.09 -14.04
CA MET A 1 -4.90 21.93 -13.23
C MET A 1 -5.08 20.44 -13.04
N ILE A 2 -5.31 19.98 -11.80
CA ILE A 2 -5.46 18.55 -11.51
C ILE A 2 -6.71 18.00 -12.22
N ARG A 3 -6.55 16.83 -12.85
CA ARG A 3 -7.57 16.09 -13.61
C ARG A 3 -7.93 14.77 -12.96
N THR A 4 -7.03 14.20 -12.14
CA THR A 4 -7.28 12.95 -11.39
C THR A 4 -6.45 12.87 -10.13
N ILE A 5 -6.89 12.04 -9.19
CA ILE A 5 -6.14 11.68 -7.99
C ILE A 5 -5.86 10.19 -8.00
N VAL A 6 -4.62 9.83 -7.75
CA VAL A 6 -4.14 8.45 -7.65
C VAL A 6 -3.68 8.20 -6.23
N PHE A 7 -4.32 7.28 -5.55
CA PHE A 7 -3.99 6.91 -4.17
C PHE A 7 -3.11 5.66 -4.15
N ASP A 8 -2.08 5.65 -3.32
CA ASP A 8 -1.64 4.38 -2.73
C ASP A 8 -2.76 3.78 -1.88
N PHE A 9 -2.69 2.49 -1.61
CA PHE A 9 -3.70 1.79 -0.82
C PHE A 9 -3.29 1.61 0.64
N ASP A 10 -2.08 1.12 0.85
CA ASP A 10 -1.61 0.61 2.13
C ASP A 10 -0.94 1.74 2.91
N GLY A 11 -1.51 2.12 4.05
CA GLY A 11 -1.03 3.28 4.82
C GLY A 11 -1.67 4.60 4.37
N VAL A 12 -2.41 4.61 3.26
CA VAL A 12 -3.20 5.76 2.78
C VAL A 12 -4.70 5.56 2.94
N LEU A 13 -5.28 4.57 2.26
CA LEU A 13 -6.72 4.30 2.34
C LEU A 13 -7.08 3.35 3.48
N ILE A 14 -6.13 2.50 3.87
CA ILE A 14 -6.22 1.56 4.99
C ILE A 14 -4.99 1.74 5.86
N ASP A 15 -5.16 1.84 7.18
CA ASP A 15 -4.05 1.74 8.13
C ASP A 15 -3.57 0.27 8.25
N SER A 16 -2.94 -0.19 7.18
CA SER A 16 -2.51 -1.58 7.00
C SER A 16 -1.14 -1.84 7.62
N ASN A 17 -0.37 -0.79 7.96
CA ASN A 17 1.02 -0.95 8.39
C ASN A 17 1.10 -1.69 9.73
N ALA A 18 0.25 -1.32 10.69
CA ALA A 18 0.09 -2.05 11.94
C ALA A 18 -0.43 -3.48 11.70
N LEU A 19 -1.46 -3.65 10.85
CA LEU A 19 -2.04 -4.96 10.55
C LEU A 19 -1.05 -5.93 9.89
N LYS A 20 -0.20 -5.41 9.00
CA LYS A 20 0.89 -6.16 8.35
C LYS A 20 1.94 -6.58 9.37
N ARG A 21 2.30 -5.68 10.29
CA ARG A 21 3.19 -6.03 11.41
C ARG A 21 2.59 -7.14 12.26
N ASP A 22 1.34 -7.00 12.68
CA ASP A 22 0.65 -8.00 13.51
C ASP A 22 0.53 -9.37 12.81
N ALA A 23 0.32 -9.38 11.48
CA ALA A 23 0.23 -10.60 10.71
C ALA A 23 1.51 -11.46 10.79
N TRP A 24 2.69 -10.85 10.93
CA TRP A 24 3.93 -11.60 11.14
C TRP A 24 3.92 -12.35 12.47
N PHE A 25 3.50 -11.71 13.56
CA PHE A 25 3.44 -12.32 14.90
C PHE A 25 2.35 -13.38 15.01
N LEU A 26 1.28 -13.26 14.23
CA LEU A 26 0.25 -14.30 14.12
C LEU A 26 0.77 -15.51 13.35
N LEU A 27 1.57 -15.30 12.30
CA LEU A 27 2.11 -16.37 11.47
C LEU A 27 3.27 -17.12 12.16
N PHE A 28 4.03 -16.41 13.01
CA PHE A 28 5.15 -16.93 13.78
C PHE A 28 4.97 -16.64 15.27
N PRO A 29 4.04 -17.32 15.95
CA PRO A 29 3.85 -17.16 17.38
C PRO A 29 5.09 -17.60 18.17
N GLY A 30 5.16 -17.22 19.45
CA GLY A 30 6.27 -17.51 20.36
C GLY A 30 6.66 -18.99 20.50
N THR A 31 5.77 -19.90 20.13
CA THR A 31 6.03 -21.35 20.08
C THR A 31 6.85 -21.78 18.86
N ILE A 32 6.92 -20.95 17.81
CA ILE A 32 7.70 -21.17 16.59
C ILE A 32 8.98 -20.33 16.61
N MET A 33 8.86 -19.04 16.93
CA MET A 33 9.98 -18.08 16.99
C MET A 33 9.71 -17.05 18.08
N SER A 34 10.72 -16.66 18.86
CA SER A 34 10.52 -15.63 19.89
C SER A 34 10.18 -14.29 19.24
N ALA A 35 9.31 -13.51 19.89
CA ALA A 35 8.89 -12.20 19.39
C ALA A 35 10.10 -11.27 19.15
N SER A 36 11.06 -11.24 20.07
CA SER A 36 12.28 -10.42 19.94
C SER A 36 13.12 -10.79 18.72
N ARG A 37 13.12 -12.06 18.32
CA ARG A 37 13.91 -12.50 17.18
C ARG A 37 13.20 -12.23 15.87
N LEU A 38 11.88 -12.41 15.83
CA LEU A 38 11.07 -12.00 14.69
C LEU A 38 11.21 -10.49 14.45
N GLU A 39 11.16 -9.67 15.51
CA GLU A 39 11.40 -8.23 15.41
C GLU A 39 12.76 -7.92 14.80
N ALA A 40 13.83 -8.57 15.27
CA ALA A 40 15.15 -8.37 14.70
C ALA A 40 15.19 -8.68 13.19
N ILE A 41 14.55 -9.76 12.73
CA ILE A 41 14.48 -10.10 11.30
C ILE A 41 13.74 -9.02 10.50
N LEU A 42 12.60 -8.54 11.00
CA LEU A 42 11.80 -7.50 10.35
C LEU A 42 12.53 -6.15 10.27
N ASP A 43 13.38 -5.85 11.26
CA ASP A 43 14.19 -4.64 11.27
C ASP A 43 15.45 -4.78 10.39
N GLU A 44 16.04 -5.98 10.34
CA GLU A 44 17.19 -6.34 9.48
C GLU A 44 16.81 -6.31 7.99
N ILE A 45 15.63 -6.81 7.62
CA ILE A 45 15.19 -6.98 6.23
C ILE A 45 14.05 -6.02 5.92
N LYS A 46 14.38 -4.92 5.24
CA LYS A 46 13.42 -3.90 4.76
C LYS A 46 13.03 -4.08 3.30
N ASP A 47 13.00 -5.34 2.86
CA ASP A 47 12.72 -5.72 1.47
C ASP A 47 11.36 -6.45 1.36
N THR A 48 11.18 -7.30 0.35
CA THR A 48 9.92 -7.99 0.12
C THR A 48 9.60 -9.00 1.22
N ARG A 49 8.30 -9.35 1.33
CA ARG A 49 7.86 -10.44 2.23
C ARG A 49 8.57 -11.78 1.93
N TYR A 50 9.00 -12.00 0.68
CA TYR A 50 9.69 -13.21 0.28
C TYR A 50 11.09 -13.27 0.88
N ASP A 51 11.81 -12.14 0.95
CA ASP A 51 13.14 -12.05 1.57
C ASP A 51 13.07 -12.26 3.08
N ILE A 52 12.05 -11.69 3.74
CA ILE A 52 11.77 -11.93 5.15
C ILE A 52 11.49 -13.42 5.40
N LEU A 53 10.63 -14.03 4.58
CA LEU A 53 10.28 -15.45 4.71
C LEU A 53 11.45 -16.37 4.42
N GLU A 54 12.30 -16.05 3.45
CA GLU A 54 13.54 -16.78 3.16
C GLU A 54 14.44 -16.81 4.39
N ARG A 55 14.62 -15.65 5.06
CA ARG A 55 15.40 -15.57 6.29
C ARG A 55 14.79 -16.38 7.43
N ILE A 56 13.48 -16.29 7.62
CA ILE A 56 12.77 -17.08 8.64
C ILE A 56 12.90 -18.58 8.35
N ALA A 57 12.78 -18.99 7.08
CA ALA A 57 12.92 -20.39 6.68
C ALA A 57 14.31 -20.94 7.01
N ILE A 58 15.37 -20.17 6.75
CA ILE A 58 16.75 -20.51 7.13
C ILE A 58 16.85 -20.68 8.64
N GLU A 59 16.27 -19.76 9.41
CA GLU A 59 16.35 -19.75 10.87
C GLU A 59 15.58 -20.91 11.52
N LEU A 60 14.47 -21.32 10.92
CA LEU A 60 13.69 -22.48 11.35
C LEU A 60 14.28 -23.82 10.84
N GLY A 61 15.42 -23.79 10.14
CA GLY A 61 16.08 -24.99 9.63
C GLY A 61 15.35 -25.66 8.47
N VAL A 62 14.58 -24.91 7.69
CA VAL A 62 13.95 -25.43 6.46
C VAL A 62 15.04 -25.76 5.45
N VAL A 63 15.11 -27.04 5.08
CA VAL A 63 16.13 -27.56 4.14
C VAL A 63 16.02 -26.87 2.77
N PRO A 64 17.16 -26.63 2.08
CA PRO A 64 17.19 -25.88 0.82
C PRO A 64 16.19 -26.39 -0.22
N GLU A 65 16.03 -27.71 -0.36
CA GLU A 65 15.19 -28.33 -1.38
C GLU A 65 13.68 -28.07 -1.18
N LYS A 66 13.28 -27.64 0.02
CA LYS A 66 11.88 -27.34 0.37
C LYS A 66 11.62 -25.84 0.54
N ARG A 67 12.66 -25.01 0.44
CA ARG A 67 12.58 -23.63 0.90
C ARG A 67 11.67 -22.78 0.02
N ASP A 68 11.83 -22.84 -1.30
CA ASP A 68 10.99 -22.07 -2.23
C ASP A 68 9.50 -22.36 -2.05
N ALA A 69 9.14 -23.65 -1.95
CA ALA A 69 7.76 -24.07 -1.71
C ALA A 69 7.24 -23.63 -0.33
N TRP A 70 8.10 -23.64 0.68
CA TRP A 70 7.76 -23.14 2.02
C TRP A 70 7.53 -21.64 2.01
N VAL A 71 8.44 -20.87 1.40
CA VAL A 71 8.36 -19.42 1.27
C VAL A 71 7.10 -19.02 0.52
N GLN A 72 6.80 -19.66 -0.61
CA GLN A 72 5.57 -19.38 -1.35
C GLN A 72 4.32 -19.64 -0.49
N ARG A 73 4.25 -20.80 0.17
CA ARG A 73 3.11 -21.15 1.03
C ARG A 73 2.92 -20.14 2.16
N TYR A 74 4.00 -19.71 2.81
CA TYR A 74 3.91 -18.74 3.90
C TYR A 74 3.63 -17.32 3.41
N ALA A 75 4.06 -16.95 2.19
CA ALA A 75 3.69 -15.69 1.55
C ALA A 75 2.18 -15.62 1.27
N ASP A 76 1.60 -16.73 0.82
CA ASP A 76 0.15 -16.87 0.61
C ASP A 76 -0.62 -16.78 1.94
N LEU A 77 -0.15 -17.48 2.98
CA LEU A 77 -0.74 -17.43 4.33
C LEU A 77 -0.67 -16.03 4.94
N TYR A 78 0.46 -15.34 4.79
CA TYR A 78 0.63 -13.96 5.20
C TYR A 78 -0.37 -13.05 4.46
N GLY A 79 -0.44 -13.16 3.13
CA GLY A 79 -1.39 -12.40 2.31
C GLY A 79 -2.84 -12.60 2.74
N ALA A 80 -3.28 -13.86 2.89
CA ALA A 80 -4.63 -14.18 3.35
C ALA A 80 -4.91 -13.69 4.78
N THR A 81 -3.89 -13.67 5.65
CA THR A 81 -4.00 -13.14 7.01
C THR A 81 -4.22 -11.63 6.97
N VAL A 82 -3.42 -10.89 6.20
CA VAL A 82 -3.57 -9.44 6.04
C VAL A 82 -4.94 -9.09 5.43
N GLU A 83 -5.33 -9.74 4.33
CA GLU A 83 -6.64 -9.53 3.68
C GLU A 83 -7.79 -9.72 4.69
N ARG A 84 -7.75 -10.80 5.49
CA ARG A 84 -8.78 -11.07 6.50
C ARG A 84 -8.85 -9.98 7.58
N HIS A 85 -7.71 -9.46 8.04
CA HIS A 85 -7.69 -8.40 9.05
C HIS A 85 -8.23 -7.10 8.49
N ILE A 86 -7.81 -6.73 7.28
CA ILE A 86 -8.35 -5.55 6.57
C ILE A 86 -9.86 -5.67 6.42
N GLY A 87 -10.38 -6.83 6.02
CA GLY A 87 -11.82 -7.06 5.88
C GLY A 87 -12.61 -6.91 7.18
N LYS A 88 -11.99 -7.21 8.34
CA LYS A 88 -12.61 -7.01 9.65
C LYS A 88 -12.57 -5.56 10.11
N CYS A 89 -11.44 -4.87 9.89
CA CYS A 89 -11.26 -3.47 10.29
C CYS A 89 -12.10 -2.53 9.41
N GLY A 90 -12.24 -2.84 8.13
CA GLY A 90 -12.93 -2.00 7.17
C GLY A 90 -12.14 -0.73 6.82
N VAL A 91 -12.79 0.15 6.05
CA VAL A 91 -12.30 1.50 5.76
C VAL A 91 -12.90 2.45 6.79
N SER A 92 -12.10 3.40 7.27
CA SER A 92 -12.59 4.41 8.22
C SER A 92 -13.73 5.23 7.61
N GLN A 93 -14.66 5.71 8.46
CA GLN A 93 -15.76 6.54 7.99
C GLN A 93 -15.26 7.83 7.33
N GLU A 94 -14.17 8.40 7.83
CA GLU A 94 -13.54 9.59 7.27
C GLU A 94 -13.08 9.36 5.83
N VAL A 95 -12.32 8.30 5.58
CA VAL A 95 -11.82 7.97 4.23
C VAL A 95 -13.00 7.73 3.29
N ARG A 96 -14.04 7.02 3.72
CA ARG A 96 -15.25 6.82 2.90
C ARG A 96 -15.90 8.13 2.47
N LEU A 97 -16.08 9.06 3.41
CA LEU A 97 -16.69 10.36 3.13
C LEU A 97 -15.83 11.21 2.18
N VAL A 98 -14.50 11.13 2.31
CA VAL A 98 -13.58 11.85 1.42
C VAL A 98 -13.59 11.25 0.01
N LEU A 99 -13.57 9.91 -0.12
CA LEU A 99 -13.66 9.23 -1.42
C LEU A 99 -14.98 9.53 -2.13
N GLU A 100 -16.10 9.55 -1.39
CA GLU A 100 -17.40 9.92 -1.93
C GLU A 100 -17.40 11.35 -2.49
N ARG A 101 -16.88 12.33 -1.73
CA ARG A 101 -16.80 13.72 -2.19
C ARG A 101 -15.85 13.92 -3.38
N LEU A 102 -14.68 13.28 -3.33
CA LEU A 102 -13.67 13.41 -4.38
C LEU A 102 -14.11 12.73 -5.68
N SER A 103 -14.74 11.55 -5.61
CA SER A 103 -15.22 10.82 -6.79
C SER A 103 -16.34 11.55 -7.53
N GLY A 104 -17.11 12.40 -6.84
CA GLY A 104 -18.07 13.31 -7.46
C GLY A 104 -17.44 14.50 -8.20
N ARG A 105 -16.15 14.77 -8.00
CA ARG A 105 -15.42 15.91 -8.60
C ARG A 105 -14.41 15.48 -9.66
N LEU A 106 -13.68 14.39 -9.43
CA LEU A 106 -12.57 13.93 -10.26
C LEU A 106 -12.55 12.39 -10.33
N PRO A 107 -12.08 11.80 -11.45
CA PRO A 107 -11.74 10.38 -11.50
C PRO A 107 -10.69 10.04 -10.45
N LEU A 108 -10.94 8.98 -9.68
CA LEU A 108 -10.01 8.46 -8.68
C LEU A 108 -9.45 7.11 -9.14
N PHE A 109 -8.18 6.86 -8.82
CA PHE A 109 -7.53 5.57 -9.07
C PHE A 109 -6.80 5.08 -7.82
N ILE A 110 -6.61 3.77 -7.72
CA ILE A 110 -5.67 3.16 -6.78
C ILE A 110 -4.46 2.66 -7.56
N ASN A 111 -3.26 2.89 -7.03
CA ASN A 111 -2.01 2.39 -7.58
C ASN A 111 -1.09 1.89 -6.46
N SER A 112 -1.08 0.58 -6.23
CA SER A 112 -0.39 -0.07 -5.11
C SER A 112 0.68 -1.06 -5.59
N ARG A 113 1.64 -1.39 -4.70
CA ARG A 113 2.57 -2.50 -4.89
C ARG A 113 1.95 -3.88 -4.58
N THR A 114 0.74 -3.90 -4.03
CA THR A 114 0.00 -5.15 -3.80
C THR A 114 -0.40 -5.80 -5.14
N PRO A 115 -0.30 -7.14 -5.29
CA PRO A 115 -0.74 -7.83 -6.51
C PRO A 115 -2.15 -7.42 -6.93
N GLU A 116 -2.35 -7.06 -8.20
CA GLU A 116 -3.59 -6.41 -8.68
C GLU A 116 -4.85 -7.22 -8.35
N ASP A 117 -4.84 -8.54 -8.52
CA ASP A 117 -5.99 -9.39 -8.21
C ASP A 117 -6.34 -9.39 -6.71
N ALA A 118 -5.32 -9.40 -5.84
CA ALA A 118 -5.51 -9.32 -4.38
C ALA A 118 -6.03 -7.96 -3.95
N LEU A 119 -5.50 -6.90 -4.57
CA LEU A 119 -5.95 -5.53 -4.34
C LEU A 119 -7.42 -5.37 -4.73
N ARG A 120 -7.82 -5.82 -5.93
CA ARG A 120 -9.21 -5.74 -6.40
C ARG A 120 -10.18 -6.45 -5.46
N ARG A 121 -9.87 -7.70 -5.06
CA ARG A 121 -10.69 -8.44 -4.08
C ARG A 121 -10.83 -7.67 -2.76
N THR A 122 -9.74 -7.05 -2.29
CA THR A 122 -9.75 -6.29 -1.04
C THR A 122 -10.63 -5.03 -1.16
N VAL A 123 -10.49 -4.28 -2.23
CA VAL A 123 -11.29 -3.06 -2.51
C VAL A 123 -12.79 -3.40 -2.61
N GLU A 124 -13.14 -4.50 -3.30
CA GLU A 124 -14.52 -5.00 -3.40
C GLU A 124 -15.09 -5.43 -2.03
N MET A 125 -14.30 -6.20 -1.26
CA MET A 125 -14.67 -6.61 0.09
C MET A 125 -14.95 -5.41 1.00
N LEU A 126 -14.17 -4.35 0.86
CA LEU A 126 -14.33 -3.09 1.61
C LEU A 126 -15.48 -2.22 1.11
N LYS A 127 -16.09 -2.57 -0.03
CA LYS A 127 -17.20 -1.87 -0.68
C LYS A 127 -16.86 -0.42 -1.04
N ILE A 128 -15.66 -0.20 -1.58
CA ILE A 128 -15.18 1.12 -1.99
C ILE A 128 -14.85 1.20 -3.49
N GLN A 129 -15.02 0.09 -4.23
CA GLN A 129 -14.65 -0.03 -5.63
C GLN A 129 -15.41 0.98 -6.52
N ASP A 130 -16.64 1.33 -6.17
CA ASP A 130 -17.50 2.19 -6.99
C ASP A 130 -17.02 3.66 -7.02
N TRP A 131 -16.12 4.05 -6.13
CA TRP A 131 -15.51 5.40 -6.14
C TRP A 131 -14.28 5.50 -7.06
N PHE A 132 -13.76 4.37 -7.57
CA PHE A 132 -12.54 4.35 -8.37
C PHE A 132 -12.82 3.98 -9.83
N HIS A 133 -12.25 4.78 -10.74
CA HIS A 133 -12.25 4.48 -12.18
C HIS A 133 -11.29 3.34 -12.54
N GLY A 134 -10.33 3.04 -11.67
CA GLY A 134 -9.41 1.93 -11.84
C GLY A 134 -8.65 1.60 -10.57
N VAL A 135 -8.36 0.31 -10.40
CA VAL A 135 -7.58 -0.26 -9.30
C VAL A 135 -6.41 -1.00 -9.92
N TYR A 136 -5.20 -0.48 -9.71
CA TYR A 136 -3.98 -0.98 -10.34
C TYR A 136 -2.97 -1.43 -9.29
N GLY A 137 -2.36 -2.59 -9.56
CA GLY A 137 -1.43 -3.24 -8.65
C GLY A 137 -0.18 -3.78 -9.36
N ALA A 138 0.62 -4.54 -8.63
CA ALA A 138 1.71 -5.34 -9.19
C ALA A 138 1.16 -6.43 -10.14
N PRO A 139 1.92 -6.85 -11.18
CA PRO A 139 3.37 -6.69 -11.34
C PRO A 139 3.83 -5.38 -11.97
N ARG A 140 2.92 -4.53 -12.46
CA ARG A 140 3.30 -3.23 -13.03
C ARG A 140 3.85 -2.32 -11.94
N SER A 141 4.84 -1.50 -12.31
CA SER A 141 5.33 -0.44 -11.44
C SER A 141 4.30 0.68 -11.30
N LYS A 142 4.44 1.50 -10.26
CA LYS A 142 3.58 2.68 -10.09
C LYS A 142 3.68 3.63 -11.27
N VAL A 143 4.87 3.79 -11.85
CA VAL A 143 5.11 4.64 -13.03
C VAL A 143 4.38 4.10 -14.27
N GLU A 144 4.43 2.78 -14.50
CA GLU A 144 3.70 2.14 -15.60
C GLU A 144 2.18 2.28 -15.44
N ASN A 145 1.68 2.09 -14.21
CA ASN A 145 0.26 2.28 -13.91
C ASN A 145 -0.17 3.75 -14.08
N MET A 146 0.68 4.73 -13.70
CA MET A 146 0.40 6.15 -13.94
C MET A 146 0.39 6.52 -15.42
N ARG A 147 1.27 5.95 -16.25
CA ARG A 147 1.20 6.12 -17.71
C ARG A 147 -0.13 5.60 -18.27
N ARG A 148 -0.56 4.42 -17.84
CA ARG A 148 -1.87 3.87 -18.22
C ARG A 148 -3.04 4.76 -17.79
N ILE A 149 -2.99 5.32 -16.58
CA ILE A 149 -4.01 6.26 -16.10
C ILE A 149 -4.03 7.51 -16.98
N MET A 150 -2.86 8.09 -17.26
CA MET A 150 -2.69 9.29 -18.08
C MET A 150 -3.32 9.11 -19.46
N ASP A 151 -3.06 7.97 -20.11
CA ASP A 151 -3.63 7.62 -21.41
C ASP A 151 -5.15 7.39 -21.32
N GLN A 152 -5.62 6.75 -20.25
CA GLN A 152 -7.04 6.42 -20.05
C GLN A 152 -7.93 7.67 -19.92
N ILE A 153 -7.43 8.73 -19.30
CA ILE A 153 -8.21 9.95 -19.04
C ILE A 153 -7.80 11.14 -19.91
N ASP A 154 -6.93 10.92 -20.90
CA ASP A 154 -6.40 11.93 -21.82
C ASP A 154 -5.87 13.18 -21.09
N THR A 155 -4.87 12.97 -20.23
CA THR A 155 -4.24 14.04 -19.47
C THR A 155 -2.72 14.07 -19.63
N THR A 156 -2.09 15.05 -18.98
CA THR A 156 -0.63 15.20 -18.87
C THR A 156 -0.20 14.87 -17.45
N ALA A 157 1.10 14.65 -17.23
CA ALA A 157 1.61 14.28 -15.90
C ALA A 157 1.26 15.31 -14.80
N ASP A 158 1.24 16.61 -15.12
CA ASP A 158 0.83 17.70 -14.21
C ASP A 158 -0.68 17.72 -13.92
N GLY A 159 -1.48 16.95 -14.67
CA GLY A 159 -2.88 16.68 -14.40
C GLY A 159 -3.09 15.57 -13.36
N ILE A 160 -2.05 14.84 -12.96
CA ILE A 160 -2.14 13.76 -11.98
C ILE A 160 -1.64 14.23 -10.62
N LEU A 161 -2.42 13.98 -9.57
CA LEU A 161 -1.99 14.13 -8.18
C LEU A 161 -1.85 12.75 -7.54
N PHE A 162 -0.63 12.36 -7.16
CA PHE A 162 -0.38 11.11 -6.45
C PHE A 162 -0.38 11.33 -4.93
N VAL A 163 -1.07 10.47 -4.18
CA VAL A 163 -1.16 10.49 -2.72
C VAL A 163 -0.55 9.20 -2.19
N GLY A 164 0.52 9.29 -1.40
CA GLY A 164 1.25 8.14 -0.86
C GLY A 164 1.70 8.37 0.59
N ASP A 165 2.14 7.32 1.27
CA ASP A 165 2.66 7.40 2.65
C ASP A 165 4.14 6.97 2.76
N ASP A 166 4.74 6.45 1.68
CA ASP A 166 6.14 5.98 1.66
C ASP A 166 7.00 6.74 0.64
N GLN A 167 8.31 6.77 0.89
CA GLN A 167 9.30 7.42 0.03
C GLN A 167 9.31 6.83 -1.38
N ALA A 168 9.01 5.54 -1.54
CA ALA A 168 8.88 4.91 -2.84
C ALA A 168 7.75 5.54 -3.69
N ASP A 169 6.68 6.05 -3.06
CA ASP A 169 5.61 6.76 -3.75
C ASP A 169 6.07 8.13 -4.24
N ALA A 170 6.77 8.88 -3.37
CA ALA A 170 7.34 10.18 -3.71
C ALA A 170 8.35 10.06 -4.87
N VAL A 171 9.18 9.02 -4.85
CA VAL A 171 10.13 8.72 -5.93
C VAL A 171 9.40 8.37 -7.22
N ALA A 172 8.39 7.50 -7.17
CA ALA A 172 7.62 7.13 -8.36
C ALA A 172 6.89 8.33 -8.97
N ALA A 173 6.30 9.20 -8.15
CA ALA A 173 5.65 10.43 -8.59
C ALA A 173 6.66 11.39 -9.25
N GLY A 174 7.85 11.55 -8.65
CA GLY A 174 8.94 12.35 -9.21
C GLY A 174 9.49 11.81 -10.52
N GLU A 175 9.67 10.49 -10.64
CA GLU A 175 10.10 9.82 -11.88
C GLU A 175 9.09 10.00 -13.00
N PHE A 176 7.80 9.92 -12.69
CA PHE A 176 6.73 10.12 -13.64
C PHE A 176 6.51 11.60 -13.99
N GLY A 177 6.83 12.52 -13.06
CA GLY A 177 6.68 13.96 -13.23
C GLY A 177 5.30 14.51 -12.83
N CYS A 178 4.58 13.83 -11.94
CA CYS A 178 3.29 14.31 -11.42
C CYS A 178 3.41 15.01 -10.05
N GLY A 179 2.34 15.67 -9.62
CA GLY A 179 2.27 16.23 -8.27
C GLY A 179 2.22 15.12 -7.21
N PHE A 180 2.83 15.35 -6.05
CA PHE A 180 2.82 14.39 -4.94
C PHE A 180 2.35 15.06 -3.64
N VAL A 181 1.49 14.36 -2.90
CA VAL A 181 1.10 14.70 -1.52
C VAL A 181 1.40 13.51 -0.63
N GLY A 182 2.21 13.75 0.40
CA GLY A 182 2.51 12.74 1.40
C GLY A 182 1.43 12.72 2.49
N LEU A 183 0.87 11.55 2.79
CA LEU A 183 0.07 11.35 4.00
C LEU A 183 1.01 11.00 5.15
N LYS A 184 0.92 11.74 6.25
CA LYS A 184 1.65 11.44 7.46
C LYS A 184 1.07 10.21 8.13
N THR A 185 1.93 9.26 8.49
CA THR A 185 1.54 8.06 9.23
C THR A 185 2.49 7.87 10.40
N SER A 186 2.17 6.93 11.30
CA SER A 186 3.10 6.53 12.37
C SER A 186 4.37 5.87 11.83
N ALA A 187 4.36 5.42 10.57
CA ALA A 187 5.49 4.74 9.92
C ALA A 187 6.47 5.70 9.25
N ASN A 188 6.07 6.97 9.00
CA ASN A 188 6.93 7.97 8.39
C ASN A 188 7.22 9.14 9.34
N GLN A 189 8.34 9.84 9.09
CA GLN A 189 8.75 11.03 9.86
C GLN A 189 8.51 12.31 9.05
N TRP A 190 7.48 12.30 8.20
CA TRP A 190 7.19 13.40 7.30
C TRP A 190 6.58 14.60 8.05
N GLY A 191 6.89 15.79 7.56
CA GLY A 191 6.45 17.04 8.17
C GLY A 191 6.81 18.25 7.32
N THR A 192 6.95 19.42 7.95
CA THR A 192 7.16 20.70 7.26
C THR A 192 8.46 20.81 6.47
N HIS A 193 9.43 19.92 6.72
CA HIS A 193 10.71 19.89 6.02
C HIS A 193 10.75 18.90 4.85
N SER A 194 9.66 18.20 4.57
CA SER A 194 9.55 17.34 3.39
C SER A 194 9.62 18.17 2.10
N LEU A 195 10.18 17.60 1.04
CA LEU A 195 10.32 18.25 -0.27
C LEU A 195 8.99 18.38 -1.04
N PHE A 196 7.90 17.93 -0.43
CA PHE A 196 6.54 17.86 -0.97
C PHE A 196 5.55 18.22 0.13
N SER A 197 4.33 18.59 -0.27
CA SER A 197 3.26 18.87 0.68
C SER A 197 2.90 17.61 1.48
N VAL A 198 2.72 17.78 2.79
CA VAL A 198 2.32 16.71 3.70
C VAL A 198 0.98 17.07 4.33
N VAL A 199 0.09 16.09 4.39
CA VAL A 199 -1.20 16.18 5.08
C VAL A 199 -1.22 15.19 6.24
N ASP A 200 -1.89 15.54 7.32
CA ASP A 200 -2.09 14.65 8.47
C ASP A 200 -3.31 13.73 8.25
N GLU A 201 -4.25 14.15 7.41
CA GLU A 201 -5.52 13.46 7.17
C GLU A 201 -5.87 13.48 5.68
N VAL A 202 -6.49 12.40 5.19
CA VAL A 202 -6.94 12.28 3.79
C VAL A 202 -7.93 13.40 3.44
N SER A 203 -8.72 13.87 4.42
CA SER A 203 -9.67 14.98 4.24
C SER A 203 -9.02 16.31 3.79
N GLN A 204 -7.74 16.53 4.11
CA GLN A 204 -7.04 17.77 3.77
C GLN A 204 -6.71 17.87 2.28
N ILE A 205 -6.71 16.74 1.55
CA ILE A 205 -6.46 16.68 0.10
C ILE A 205 -7.49 17.49 -0.67
N GLU A 206 -8.73 17.56 -0.18
CA GLU A 206 -9.81 18.33 -0.81
C GLU A 206 -9.52 19.83 -0.94
N ARG A 207 -8.63 20.37 -0.09
CA ARG A 207 -8.22 21.78 -0.11
C ARG A 207 -7.09 22.06 -1.08
N MET A 208 -6.50 21.01 -1.66
CA MET A 208 -5.35 21.09 -2.56
C MET A 208 -5.76 21.01 -4.04
N ILE A 209 -7.05 20.77 -4.31
CA ILE A 209 -7.65 20.59 -5.64
C ILE A 209 -8.71 21.65 -5.96
#